data_AF-A0A5A5RTY2-F1
#
_entry.id   AF-A0A5A5RTY2-F1
#
_cell.length_a   1.000
_cell.length_b   1.000
_cell.length_c   1.000
_cell.angle_alpha   90.00
_cell.angle_beta   90.00
_cell.angle_gamma   90.00
#
_symmetry.space_group_name_H-M   'P 1'
#
loop_
_entity.id
_entity.type
_entity.pdbx_description
1 polymer ?
#
loop_
_entity_poly.entity_id
_entity_poly.type
_entity_poly.pdbx_seq_one_letter_code
_entity_poly.pdbx_strand_id
1 'polypeptide(L)' 'MEPTEEQYLVLNALETLGLLLFRVYDEDNGAWLIITSSLTLPRSYLLPNGEIVPLEWML' A
#
# COMPACT_ATOMS: atom_id res chain seq x y z
N MET A 1 -6.95 -4.95 12.21
CA MET A 1 -5.58 -5.36 12.61
C MET A 1 -4.75 -4.10 12.82
N GLU A 2 -3.56 -4.16 13.42
CA GLU A 2 -2.67 -2.98 13.45
C GLU A 2 -1.74 -2.98 12.24
N PRO A 3 -1.40 -1.81 11.65
CA PRO A 3 -0.40 -1.73 10.60
C PRO A 3 0.99 -2.20 11.06
N THR A 4 1.72 -2.89 10.17
CA THR A 4 3.06 -3.44 10.48
C THR A 4 4.19 -2.44 10.20
N GLU A 5 5.37 -2.70 10.75
CA GLU A 5 6.56 -1.89 10.50
C GLU A 5 6.97 -1.94 9.02
N GLU A 6 6.87 -3.11 8.39
CA GLU A 6 7.14 -3.31 6.96
C GLU A 6 6.25 -2.41 6.09
N GLN A 7 4.97 -2.29 6.44
CA GLN A 7 4.04 -1.39 5.76
C GLN A 7 4.47 0.07 5.90
N TYR A 8 4.83 0.50 7.12
CA TYR A 8 5.29 1.88 7.34
C TYR A 8 6.59 2.20 6.61
N LEU A 9 7.53 1.26 6.50
CA LEU A 9 8.75 1.45 5.73
C LEU A 9 8.44 1.72 4.25
N VAL A 10 7.53 0.94 3.66
CA VAL A 10 7.10 1.14 2.27
C VAL A 10 6.37 2.46 2.09
N LEU A 11 5.40 2.78 2.96
CA LEU A 11 4.67 4.04 2.90
C LEU A 11 5.59 5.26 3.03
N ASN A 12 6.53 5.22 3.98
CA ASN A 12 7.51 6.29 4.19
C ASN A 12 8.41 6.47 2.95
N ALA A 13 8.84 5.38 2.32
CA ALA A 13 9.64 5.45 1.10
C ALA A 13 8.84 6.07 -0.05
N LEU A 14 7.58 5.63 -0.27
CA LEU A 14 6.71 6.17 -1.31
C LEU A 14 6.37 7.65 -1.08
N GLU A 15 6.13 8.06 0.17
CA GLU A 15 5.87 9.45 0.54
C GLU A 15 7.11 10.33 0.37
N THR A 16 8.27 9.87 0.83
CA THR A 16 9.56 10.60 0.70
C THR A 16 9.93 10.83 -0.77
N LEU A 17 9.63 9.87 -1.64
CA LEU A 17 9.88 9.96 -3.08
C LEU A 17 8.79 10.72 -3.85
N GLY A 18 7.71 11.17 -3.18
CA GLY A 18 6.58 11.85 -3.83
C GLY A 18 5.77 10.93 -4.76
N LEU A 19 5.80 9.62 -4.52
CA LEU A 19 5.10 8.61 -5.33
C LEU A 19 3.73 8.24 -4.75
N LEU A 20 3.48 8.51 -3.47
CA LEU A 20 2.22 8.20 -2.80
C LEU A 20 1.21 9.35 -2.98
N LEU A 21 0.08 9.06 -3.63
CA LEU A 21 -0.97 10.04 -3.90
C LEU A 21 -2.13 9.92 -2.91
N PHE A 22 -2.42 8.70 -2.46
CA PHE A 22 -3.50 8.40 -1.51
C PHE A 22 -3.19 7.09 -0.78
N ARG A 23 -3.67 6.99 0.47
CA ARG A 23 -3.67 5.74 1.24
C ARG A 23 -4.90 5.67 2.14
N VAL A 24 -5.46 4.47 2.30
CA VAL A 24 -6.46 4.16 3.32
C VAL A 24 -6.18 2.77 3.88
N TYR A 25 -6.27 2.62 5.20
CA TYR A 25 -6.07 1.34 5.86
C TYR A 25 -7.39 0.58 5.94
N ASP A 26 -7.33 -0.71 5.65
CA ASP A 26 -8.43 -1.65 5.80
C ASP A 26 -8.14 -2.54 7.01
N GLU A 27 -8.89 -2.31 8.10
CA GLU A 27 -8.69 -3.05 9.35
C GLU A 27 -9.15 -4.51 9.25
N ASP A 28 -10.02 -4.85 8.30
CA ASP A 28 -10.61 -6.20 8.17
C ASP A 28 -9.60 -7.20 7.61
N ASN A 29 -8.73 -6.77 6.70
CA ASN A 29 -7.68 -7.59 6.10
C ASN A 29 -6.24 -7.15 6.44
N GLY A 30 -6.10 -6.03 7.15
CA GLY A 30 -4.81 -5.51 7.58
C GLY A 30 -3.96 -4.93 6.44
N ALA A 31 -4.54 -4.62 5.29
CA ALA A 31 -3.85 -4.07 4.14
C ALA A 31 -4.10 -2.56 3.99
N TRP A 32 -3.22 -1.88 3.27
CA TRP A 32 -3.47 -0.52 2.81
C TRP A 32 -3.89 -0.52 1.35
N LEU A 33 -5.00 0.12 1.01
CA LEU A 33 -5.25 0.53 -0.37
C LEU A 33 -4.43 1.81 -0.62
N ILE A 34 -3.51 1.75 -1.57
CA ILE A 34 -2.66 2.87 -1.96
C ILE A 34 -2.90 3.26 -3.42
N ILE A 35 -2.81 4.56 -3.69
CA ILE A 35 -2.75 5.10 -5.05
C ILE A 35 -1.37 5.71 -5.22
N THR A 36 -0.66 5.32 -6.27
CA THR A 36 0.68 5.81 -6.56
C THR A 36 0.76 6.45 -7.95
N SER A 37 1.85 7.15 -8.24
CA SER A 37 2.16 7.66 -9.57
C SER A 37 2.73 6.58 -10.53
N SER A 38 2.82 5.32 -10.08
CA SER A 38 3.28 4.21 -10.92
C SER A 38 2.32 3.95 -12.10
N LEU A 39 2.87 3.77 -13.30
CA LEU A 39 2.10 3.34 -14.47
C LEU A 39 1.71 1.86 -14.42
N THR A 40 2.44 1.05 -13.65
CA THR A 40 2.21 -0.40 -13.55
C THR A 40 1.27 -0.74 -12.39
N LEU A 41 1.37 0.01 -11.28
CA LEU A 41 0.57 -0.19 -10.07
C LEU A 41 -0.02 1.14 -9.58
N PRO A 42 -0.89 1.79 -10.38
CA PRO A 42 -1.47 3.07 -10.01
C PRO A 42 -2.42 2.94 -8.82
N ARG A 43 -3.08 1.78 -8.68
CA ARG A 43 -3.93 1.40 -7.54
C ARG A 43 -3.51 0.00 -7.12
N SER A 44 -3.20 -0.19 -5.85
CA SER A 44 -2.65 -1.45 -5.34
C SER A 44 -2.93 -1.62 -3.87
N TYR A 45 -2.85 -2.86 -3.38
CA TYR A 45 -2.81 -3.14 -1.95
C TYR A 45 -1.37 -3.27 -1.47
N LEU A 46 -1.08 -2.72 -0.30
CA LEU A 46 0.13 -2.97 0.45
C LEU A 46 -0.20 -3.92 1.61
N LEU A 47 0.28 -5.14 1.50
CA LEU A 47 -0.01 -6.24 2.42
C LEU A 47 0.82 -6.13 3.72
N PRO A 48 0.46 -6.85 4.80
CA PRO A 48 1.19 -6.81 6.08
C PRO A 48 2.69 -7.16 5.97
N ASN A 49 3.08 -7.96 5.00
CA ASN A 49 4.47 -8.33 4.75
C ASN A 49 5.28 -7.27 3.95
N GLY A 50 4.65 -6.14 3.59
CA GLY A 50 5.28 -5.08 2.79
C GLY A 50 5.20 -5.28 1.28
N GLU A 51 4.58 -6.36 0.78
CA GLU A 51 4.39 -6.55 -0.65
C GLU A 51 3.30 -5.60 -1.19
N ILE A 52 3.57 -5.02 -2.36
CA ILE A 52 2.58 -4.25 -3.12
C ILE A 52 2.02 -5.15 -4.23
N VAL A 53 0.71 -5.40 -4.19
CA VAL A 53 0.02 -6.30 -5.12
C VAL A 53 -1.11 -5.57 -5.87
N PRO A 54 -1.45 -6.00 -7.09
CA PRO A 54 -2.61 -5.48 -7.82
C PRO A 54 -3.92 -5.66 -7.05
N LEU A 55 -4.94 -4.83 -7.35
CA LEU A 55 -6.26 -4.96 -6.72
C LEU A 55 -6.89 -6.33 -6.99
N GLU A 56 -6.63 -6.90 -8.17
CA GLU A 56 -7.23 -8.15 -8.64
C GLU A 56 -6.84 -9.37 -7.80
N TRP A 57 -5.81 -9.28 -6.97
CA TRP A 57 -5.37 -10.37 -6.10
C TRP A 57 -6.19 -10.49 -4.82
N MET A 58 -7.00 -9.48 -4.50
CA MET A 58 -7.84 -9.41 -3.30
C MET A 58 -9.35 -9.51 -3.63
N LEU A 59 -9.70 -9.81 -4.89
CA LEU A 59 -11.07 -9.98 -5.38
C LEU A 59 -11.51 -11.45 -5.43
#